data_AF-A0A8B8C8B8-F1
#
_entry.id   AF-A0A8B8C8B8-F1
#
_cell.length_a   1.000
_cell.length_b   1.000
_cell.length_c   1.000
_cell.angle_alpha   90.00
_cell.angle_beta   90.00
_cell.angle_gamma   90.00
#
_symmetry.space_group_name_H-M   'P 1'
#
loop_
_entity.id
_entity.type
_entity.pdbx_description
1 polymer ?
#
loop_
_entity_poly.entity_id
_entity_poly.type
_entity_poly.pdbx_seq_one_letter_code
_entity_poly.pdbx_strand_id
1 'polypeptide(L)'
;MVLLAPFQKEKLEYFFDFFDANGDKLIEENDLHGFMQKIQNYTKWKTNSSAYHEIFGVHEAFFEILMEKTEHKKVDLDDWLKLWSKLIHGSMGMQNFPVWLRLLPKSLFRIIDRDEDGIIREEELADFYTNFIKLDSAEAKVVAKTAHETMTDYGRYPLNLPGYEQIFANFLLGKTPYGPGRFIFGCFEHSSHQKTFRLIRGTEDDEEEIKVKVEKKGRRGSTEAVRLRLKKV
;
A
#
# COMPACT_ATOMS: atom_id res chain seq x y z
N MET A 1 -8.39 3.55 -24.56
CA MET A 1 -8.49 3.37 -23.09
C MET A 1 -7.29 2.55 -22.66
N VAL A 2 -6.43 3.04 -21.77
CA VAL A 2 -5.24 2.29 -21.32
C VAL A 2 -5.68 1.27 -20.29
N LEU A 3 -5.44 -0.02 -20.55
CA LEU A 3 -5.78 -1.10 -19.65
C LEU A 3 -4.74 -1.20 -18.53
N LEU A 4 -5.19 -0.97 -17.29
CA LEU A 4 -4.42 -1.28 -16.08
C LEU A 4 -4.34 -2.79 -15.90
N ALA A 5 -3.15 -3.31 -15.56
CA ALA A 5 -3.00 -4.71 -15.21
C ALA A 5 -3.81 -5.04 -13.94
N PRO A 6 -4.30 -6.29 -13.76
CA PRO A 6 -5.11 -6.66 -12.59
C PRO A 6 -4.47 -6.27 -11.26
N PHE A 7 -3.17 -6.55 -11.10
CA PHE A 7 -2.41 -6.18 -9.92
C PHE A 7 -2.31 -4.65 -9.71
N GLN A 8 -2.25 -3.87 -10.78
CA GLN A 8 -2.26 -2.40 -10.65
C GLN A 8 -3.63 -1.90 -10.18
N LYS A 9 -4.72 -2.51 -10.64
CA LYS A 9 -6.06 -2.17 -10.19
C LYS A 9 -6.21 -2.43 -8.69
N GLU A 10 -5.79 -3.60 -8.21
CA GLU A 10 -5.88 -3.94 -6.78
C GLU A 10 -5.11 -2.96 -5.90
N LYS A 11 -3.90 -2.55 -6.29
CA LYS A 11 -3.15 -1.53 -5.54
C LYS A 11 -3.84 -0.17 -5.54
N LEU A 12 -4.43 0.21 -6.68
CA LEU A 12 -5.13 1.48 -6.81
C LEU A 12 -6.45 1.48 -6.04
N GLU A 13 -7.15 0.34 -5.98
CA GLU A 13 -8.32 0.14 -5.14
C GLU A 13 -7.97 0.23 -3.65
N TYR A 14 -6.87 -0.42 -3.24
CA TYR A 14 -6.37 -0.25 -1.89
C TYR A 14 -5.97 1.19 -1.57
N PHE A 15 -5.41 1.91 -2.55
CA PHE A 15 -5.09 3.32 -2.39
C PHE A 15 -6.34 4.22 -2.36
N PHE A 16 -7.41 3.82 -3.05
CA PHE A 16 -8.72 4.46 -2.96
C PHE A 16 -9.30 4.29 -1.55
N ASP A 17 -9.29 3.07 -1.04
CA ASP A 17 -9.78 2.74 0.31
C ASP A 17 -9.01 3.45 1.43
N PHE A 18 -7.76 3.85 1.16
CA PHE A 18 -6.99 4.67 2.09
C PHE A 18 -7.55 6.09 2.24
N PHE A 19 -8.11 6.65 1.16
CA PHE A 19 -8.70 7.99 1.14
C PHE A 19 -10.20 8.00 1.44
N ASP A 20 -10.92 6.91 1.16
CA ASP A 20 -12.31 6.70 1.56
C ASP A 20 -12.39 6.51 3.08
N ALA A 21 -12.49 7.62 3.80
CA ALA A 21 -12.44 7.63 5.26
C ALA A 21 -13.71 7.06 5.89
N ASN A 22 -14.83 7.10 5.16
CA ASN A 22 -16.15 6.75 5.65
C ASN A 22 -16.59 5.33 5.19
N GLY A 23 -15.97 4.78 4.15
CA GLY A 23 -16.19 3.44 3.62
C GLY A 23 -17.39 3.31 2.68
N ASP A 24 -17.93 4.41 2.16
CA ASP A 24 -19.07 4.42 1.23
C ASP A 24 -18.69 4.15 -0.23
N LYS A 25 -17.41 3.87 -0.48
CA LYS A 25 -16.83 3.63 -1.80
C LYS A 25 -16.91 4.85 -2.73
N LEU A 26 -16.99 6.04 -2.15
CA LEU A 26 -16.90 7.31 -2.83
C LEU A 26 -15.84 8.17 -2.15
N ILE A 27 -15.09 8.93 -2.95
CA ILE A 27 -14.22 9.98 -2.42
C ILE A 27 -14.94 11.31 -2.60
N GLU A 28 -15.14 12.02 -1.49
CA GLU A 28 -15.81 13.32 -1.39
C GLU A 28 -15.04 14.31 -0.51
N GLU A 29 -15.47 15.57 -0.50
CA GLU A 29 -14.89 16.60 0.39
C GLU A 29 -14.99 16.22 1.88
N ASN A 30 -16.00 15.44 2.27
CA ASN A 30 -16.14 14.94 3.64
C ASN A 30 -15.00 13.96 4.02
N ASP A 31 -14.47 13.21 3.06
CA ASP A 31 -13.36 12.29 3.30
C ASP A 31 -12.05 13.01 3.56
N LEU A 32 -11.84 14.18 2.92
CA LEU A 32 -10.73 15.07 3.28
C LEU A 32 -10.81 15.46 4.76
N HIS A 33 -11.99 15.87 5.23
CA HIS A 33 -12.18 16.24 6.63
C HIS A 33 -11.94 15.05 7.58
N GLY A 34 -12.48 13.88 7.24
CA GLY A 34 -12.26 12.64 8.01
C GLY A 34 -10.78 12.24 8.07
N PHE A 35 -10.08 12.35 6.94
CA PHE A 35 -8.65 12.07 6.83
C PHE A 35 -7.82 13.06 7.66
N MET A 36 -8.14 14.35 7.59
CA MET A 36 -7.45 15.38 8.38
C MET A 36 -7.71 15.22 9.88
N GLN A 37 -8.92 14.82 10.29
CA GLN A 37 -9.20 14.47 11.68
C GLN A 37 -8.39 13.24 12.14
N LYS A 38 -8.22 12.23 11.28
CA LYS A 38 -7.38 11.06 11.55
C LYS A 38 -5.91 11.45 11.73
N ILE A 39 -5.37 12.32 10.86
CA ILE A 39 -4.02 12.88 11.02
C ILE A 39 -3.91 13.65 12.33
N GLN A 40 -4.87 14.51 12.65
CA GLN A 40 -4.83 15.30 13.88
C GLN A 40 -4.87 14.40 15.13
N ASN A 41 -5.71 13.36 15.11
CA ASN A 41 -5.81 12.41 16.21
C ASN A 41 -4.53 11.61 16.42
N TYR A 42 -3.81 11.28 15.35
CA TYR A 42 -2.54 10.57 15.41
C TYR A 42 -1.37 11.49 15.79
N THR A 43 -1.19 12.60 15.06
CA THR A 43 -0.06 13.52 15.25
C THR A 43 -0.17 14.39 16.50
N LYS A 44 -1.40 14.59 17.01
CA LYS A 44 -1.74 15.56 18.06
C LYS A 44 -1.36 17.00 17.70
N TRP A 45 -1.22 17.31 16.41
CA TRP A 45 -0.97 18.67 15.97
C TRP A 45 -2.17 19.58 16.26
N LYS A 46 -1.85 20.82 16.63
CA LYS A 46 -2.88 21.87 16.74
C LYS A 46 -3.27 22.34 15.34
N THR A 47 -4.55 22.71 15.18
CA THR A 47 -5.10 23.21 13.90
C THR A 47 -4.39 24.47 13.41
N ASN A 48 -3.77 25.24 14.30
CA ASN A 48 -3.00 26.43 13.96
C ASN A 48 -1.52 26.17 13.67
N SER A 49 -1.08 24.91 13.72
CA SER A 49 0.34 24.60 13.50
C SER A 49 0.69 24.69 12.02
N SER A 50 1.91 25.12 11.71
CA SER A 50 2.40 25.16 10.33
C SER A 50 2.35 23.78 9.66
N ALA A 51 2.62 22.72 10.43
CA ALA A 51 2.56 21.34 9.95
C ALA A 51 1.15 20.96 9.51
N TYR A 52 0.14 21.30 10.31
CA TYR A 52 -1.25 21.02 9.97
C TYR A 52 -1.69 21.76 8.69
N HIS A 53 -1.40 23.06 8.57
CA HIS A 53 -1.78 23.83 7.39
C HIS A 53 -1.08 23.34 6.11
N GLU A 54 0.19 22.98 6.19
CA GLU A 54 0.94 22.47 5.04
C GLU A 54 0.34 21.16 4.53
N ILE A 55 0.04 20.23 5.44
CA ILE A 55 -0.55 18.94 5.11
C ILE A 55 -1.99 19.13 4.61
N PHE A 56 -2.77 19.99 5.26
CA PHE A 56 -4.11 20.34 4.80
C PHE A 56 -4.08 20.88 3.37
N GLY A 57 -3.22 21.84 3.05
CA GLY A 57 -3.14 22.42 1.70
C GLY A 57 -2.71 21.41 0.63
N VAL A 58 -1.82 20.46 0.97
CA VAL A 58 -1.45 19.37 0.04
C VAL A 58 -2.65 18.46 -0.24
N HIS A 59 -3.41 18.09 0.79
CA HIS A 59 -4.57 17.21 0.64
C HIS A 59 -5.76 17.93 -0.01
N GLU A 60 -6.00 19.20 0.32
CA GLU A 60 -7.01 20.04 -0.33
C GLU A 60 -6.75 20.14 -1.84
N ALA A 61 -5.53 20.52 -2.24
CA ALA A 61 -5.15 20.58 -3.66
C ALA A 61 -5.27 19.23 -4.37
N PHE A 62 -5.03 18.11 -3.66
CA PHE A 62 -5.27 16.77 -4.21
C PHE A 62 -6.75 16.53 -4.50
N PHE A 63 -7.62 16.80 -3.52
CA PHE A 63 -9.07 16.61 -3.68
C PHE A 63 -9.65 17.54 -4.75
N GLU A 64 -9.27 18.82 -4.77
CA GLU A 64 -9.72 19.77 -5.80
C GLU A 64 -9.39 19.28 -7.21
N ILE A 65 -8.13 18.87 -7.45
CA ILE A 65 -7.69 18.39 -8.76
C ILE A 65 -8.33 17.05 -9.11
N LEU A 66 -8.59 16.20 -8.12
CA LEU A 66 -9.30 14.95 -8.30
C LEU A 66 -10.72 15.22 -8.80
N MET A 67 -11.48 16.11 -8.15
CA MET A 67 -12.85 16.49 -8.54
C MET A 67 -12.88 17.20 -9.90
N GLU A 68 -11.91 18.09 -10.16
CA GLU A 68 -11.80 18.80 -11.45
C GLU A 68 -11.59 17.81 -12.60
N LYS A 69 -10.72 16.82 -12.43
CA LYS A 69 -10.37 15.87 -13.51
C LYS A 69 -11.40 14.79 -13.77
N THR A 70 -12.21 14.46 -12.76
CA THR A 70 -13.33 13.53 -12.92
C THR A 70 -14.59 14.24 -13.37
N GLU A 71 -14.63 15.58 -13.34
CA GLU A 71 -15.84 16.39 -13.59
C GLU A 71 -17.01 16.00 -12.67
N HIS A 72 -16.69 15.45 -11.50
CA HIS A 72 -17.64 14.92 -10.54
C HIS A 72 -17.34 15.48 -9.15
N LYS A 73 -18.40 15.76 -8.39
CA LYS A 73 -18.29 16.15 -6.96
C LYS A 73 -17.98 14.97 -6.04
N LYS A 74 -18.10 13.75 -6.56
CA LYS A 74 -17.94 12.48 -5.88
C LYS A 74 -17.21 11.57 -6.86
N VAL A 75 -16.14 10.94 -6.42
CA VAL A 75 -15.33 10.07 -7.29
C VAL A 75 -15.53 8.63 -6.87
N ASP A 76 -16.08 7.82 -7.77
CA ASP A 76 -16.17 6.38 -7.56
C ASP A 76 -14.87 5.66 -7.95
N LEU A 77 -14.83 4.34 -7.71
CA LEU A 77 -13.66 3.53 -8.03
C LEU A 77 -13.36 3.48 -9.55
N ASP A 78 -14.37 3.54 -10.42
CA ASP A 78 -14.14 3.47 -11.86
C ASP A 78 -13.51 4.77 -12.38
N ASP A 79 -13.98 5.91 -11.90
CA ASP A 79 -13.41 7.23 -12.18
C ASP A 79 -11.98 7.36 -11.65
N TRP A 80 -11.73 6.85 -10.45
CA TRP A 80 -10.38 6.72 -9.89
C TRP A 80 -9.47 5.89 -10.80
N LEU A 81 -9.90 4.68 -11.20
CA LEU A 81 -9.11 3.81 -12.07
C LEU A 81 -8.87 4.44 -13.45
N LYS A 82 -9.87 5.13 -14.02
CA LYS A 82 -9.72 5.88 -15.27
C LYS A 82 -8.67 6.99 -15.14
N LEU A 83 -8.71 7.78 -14.06
CA LEU A 83 -7.74 8.83 -13.79
C LEU A 83 -6.32 8.26 -13.70
N TRP A 84 -6.13 7.21 -12.90
CA TRP A 84 -4.84 6.56 -12.72
C TRP A 84 -4.32 5.87 -13.99
N SER A 85 -5.21 5.34 -14.84
CA SER A 85 -4.81 4.78 -16.13
C SER A 85 -4.14 5.82 -17.03
N LYS A 86 -4.58 7.08 -16.96
CA LYS A 86 -3.99 8.20 -17.70
C LYS A 86 -2.69 8.68 -17.04
N LEU A 87 -2.63 8.73 -15.71
CA LEU A 87 -1.46 9.21 -14.97
C LEU A 87 -0.28 8.24 -15.02
N ILE A 88 -0.53 6.93 -14.96
CA ILE A 88 0.53 5.91 -14.98
C ILE A 88 1.03 5.67 -16.41
N HIS A 89 0.21 5.94 -17.42
CA HIS A 89 0.60 5.75 -18.81
C HIS A 89 1.74 6.70 -19.20
N GLY A 90 2.88 6.14 -19.60
CA GLY A 90 4.06 6.91 -19.99
C GLY A 90 4.87 7.49 -18.83
N SER A 91 4.42 7.33 -17.58
CA SER A 91 5.16 7.76 -16.41
C SER A 91 6.30 6.79 -16.09
N MET A 92 7.53 7.30 -16.07
CA MET A 92 8.74 6.52 -15.78
C MET A 92 9.29 6.79 -14.37
N GLY A 93 8.77 7.80 -13.68
CA GLY A 93 9.15 8.10 -12.29
C GLY A 93 8.27 9.21 -11.69
N MET A 94 8.56 9.55 -10.43
CA MET A 94 7.77 10.54 -9.68
C MET A 94 7.74 11.93 -10.32
N GLN A 95 8.79 12.30 -11.05
CA GLN A 95 8.90 13.57 -11.76
C GLN A 95 7.84 13.76 -12.85
N ASN A 96 7.26 12.67 -13.38
CA ASN A 96 6.20 12.74 -14.39
C ASN A 96 4.82 13.01 -13.78
N PHE A 97 4.69 12.87 -12.46
CA PHE A 97 3.43 13.09 -11.79
C PHE A 97 3.17 14.57 -11.45
N PRO A 98 1.89 14.97 -11.35
CA PRO A 98 1.51 16.30 -10.89
C PRO A 98 2.15 16.68 -9.55
N VAL A 99 2.27 17.99 -9.29
CA VAL A 99 2.87 18.52 -8.06
C VAL A 99 2.25 17.90 -6.81
N TRP A 100 0.92 17.86 -6.71
CA TRP A 100 0.22 17.30 -5.55
C TRP A 100 0.64 15.85 -5.25
N LEU A 101 0.83 15.02 -6.27
CA LEU A 101 1.20 13.61 -6.09
C LEU A 101 2.67 13.46 -5.70
N ARG A 102 3.51 14.45 -6.05
CA ARG A 102 4.90 14.55 -5.55
C ARG A 102 4.97 15.08 -4.12
N LEU A 103 3.97 15.81 -3.65
CA LEU A 103 3.87 16.31 -2.27
C LEU A 103 3.27 15.27 -1.32
N LEU A 104 2.44 14.36 -1.82
CA LEU A 104 1.84 13.31 -1.02
C LEU A 104 2.83 12.40 -0.27
N PRO A 105 3.91 11.84 -0.89
CA PRO A 105 4.89 11.05 -0.14
C PRO A 105 5.61 11.88 0.92
N LYS A 106 5.81 13.18 0.70
CA LYS A 106 6.41 14.09 1.70
C LYS A 106 5.47 14.32 2.89
N SER A 107 4.18 14.48 2.59
CA SER A 107 3.11 14.58 3.61
C SER A 107 3.11 13.34 4.49
N LEU A 108 3.06 12.14 3.88
CA LEU A 108 3.07 10.87 4.60
C LEU A 108 4.37 10.65 5.39
N PHE A 109 5.52 10.98 4.80
CA PHE A 109 6.81 10.88 5.48
C PHE A 109 6.80 11.69 6.78
N ARG A 110 6.36 12.95 6.72
CA ARG A 110 6.26 13.83 7.90
C ARG A 110 5.25 13.36 8.94
N ILE A 111 4.20 12.66 8.51
CA ILE A 111 3.23 12.07 9.44
C ILE A 111 3.89 10.92 10.21
N ILE A 112 4.73 10.11 9.55
CA ILE A 112 5.39 8.94 10.13
C ILE A 112 6.61 9.34 10.98
N ASP A 113 7.44 10.24 10.48
CA ASP A 113 8.64 10.79 11.14
C ASP A 113 8.21 11.72 12.28
N ARG A 114 8.20 11.20 13.51
CA ARG A 114 7.62 11.86 14.69
C ARG A 114 8.65 12.69 15.43
N ASP A 115 9.91 12.29 15.37
CA ASP A 115 11.02 13.02 16.00
C ASP A 115 11.64 14.07 15.07
N GLU A 116 11.20 14.12 13.80
CA GLU A 116 11.68 15.02 12.76
C GLU A 116 13.20 14.85 12.50
N ASP A 117 13.72 13.62 12.72
CA ASP A 117 15.13 13.29 12.47
C ASP A 117 15.44 13.03 10.98
N GLY A 118 14.39 12.92 10.15
CA GLY A 118 14.50 12.70 8.71
C GLY A 118 14.76 11.24 8.32
N ILE A 119 14.62 10.29 9.25
CA ILE A 119 14.85 8.86 9.07
C ILE A 119 13.74 8.05 9.75
N ILE A 120 12.92 7.38 8.94
CA ILE A 120 11.87 6.52 9.49
C ILE A 120 12.47 5.25 10.11
N ARG A 121 12.21 5.04 11.40
CA ARG A 121 12.65 3.86 12.17
C ARG A 121 11.56 2.78 12.25
N GLU A 122 11.96 1.57 12.65
CA GLU A 122 11.04 0.45 12.88
C GLU A 122 9.93 0.80 13.90
N GLU A 123 10.29 1.51 14.95
CA GLU A 123 9.38 1.91 16.03
C GLU A 123 8.30 2.88 15.52
N GLU A 124 8.69 3.86 14.70
CA GLU A 124 7.78 4.82 14.10
C GLU A 124 6.83 4.16 13.09
N LEU A 125 7.33 3.20 12.29
CA LEU A 125 6.49 2.40 11.40
C LEU A 125 5.49 1.55 12.20
N ALA A 126 5.91 0.94 13.30
CA ALA A 126 5.01 0.16 14.15
C ALA A 126 3.93 1.04 14.77
N ASP A 127 4.28 2.25 15.21
CA ASP A 127 3.33 3.22 15.76
C ASP A 127 2.37 3.74 14.68
N PHE A 128 2.86 3.96 13.47
CA PHE A 128 2.03 4.35 12.33
C PHE A 128 1.02 3.24 11.99
N TYR A 129 1.45 1.99 11.85
CA TYR A 129 0.56 0.87 11.54
C TYR A 129 -0.46 0.62 12.66
N THR A 130 -0.06 0.76 13.92
CA THR A 130 -0.96 0.55 15.07
C THR A 130 -1.96 1.69 15.23
N ASN A 131 -1.50 2.94 15.25
CA ASN A 131 -2.34 4.07 15.66
C ASN A 131 -3.01 4.78 14.48
N PHE A 132 -2.35 4.83 13.33
CA PHE A 132 -2.91 5.46 12.13
C PHE A 132 -3.72 4.44 11.31
N ILE A 133 -3.15 3.26 11.02
CA ILE A 133 -3.80 2.27 10.15
C ILE A 133 -4.77 1.38 10.94
N LYS A 134 -4.62 1.31 12.27
CA LYS A 134 -5.45 0.50 13.19
C LYS A 134 -5.30 -1.00 12.99
N LEU A 135 -4.10 -1.47 12.63
CA LEU A 135 -3.74 -2.88 12.69
C LEU A 135 -3.63 -3.35 14.14
N ASP A 136 -3.84 -4.65 14.36
CA ASP A 136 -3.61 -5.26 15.67
C ASP A 136 -2.15 -5.05 16.11
N SER A 137 -1.91 -4.69 17.36
CA SER A 137 -0.58 -4.30 17.84
C SER A 137 0.47 -5.42 17.69
N ALA A 138 0.07 -6.69 17.79
CA ALA A 138 1.01 -7.80 17.62
C ALA A 138 1.38 -8.01 16.15
N GLU A 139 0.39 -7.90 15.26
CA GLU A 139 0.59 -8.00 13.81
C GLU A 139 1.38 -6.81 13.27
N ALA A 140 1.02 -5.60 13.69
CA ALA A 140 1.65 -4.34 13.29
C ALA A 140 3.17 -4.34 13.55
N LYS A 141 3.63 -4.88 14.68
CA LYS A 141 5.07 -4.97 14.99
C LYS A 141 5.81 -5.94 14.07
N VAL A 142 5.23 -7.10 13.78
CA VAL A 142 5.84 -8.09 12.88
C VAL A 142 5.91 -7.54 11.46
N VAL A 143 4.84 -6.88 11.02
CA VAL A 143 4.74 -6.23 9.72
C VAL A 143 5.71 -5.05 9.63
N ALA A 144 5.78 -4.18 10.63
CA ALA A 144 6.70 -3.04 10.69
C ALA A 144 8.16 -3.46 10.60
N LYS A 145 8.55 -4.50 11.34
CA LYS A 145 9.89 -5.07 11.24
C LYS A 145 10.23 -5.54 9.83
N THR A 146 9.34 -6.35 9.24
CA THR A 146 9.51 -6.87 7.89
C THR A 146 9.53 -5.75 6.85
N ALA A 147 8.68 -4.74 7.03
CA ALA A 147 8.61 -3.55 6.20
C ALA A 147 9.92 -2.77 6.26
N HIS A 148 10.40 -2.45 7.46
CA HIS A 148 11.63 -1.70 7.67
C HIS A 148 12.84 -2.43 7.06
N GLU A 149 12.98 -3.74 7.31
CA GLU A 149 14.03 -4.57 6.69
C GLU A 149 13.95 -4.56 5.16
N THR A 150 12.75 -4.69 4.58
CA THR A 150 12.60 -4.71 3.11
C THR A 150 12.81 -3.33 2.48
N MET A 151 12.36 -2.26 3.14
CA MET A 151 12.48 -0.88 2.66
C MET A 151 13.93 -0.37 2.75
N THR A 152 14.69 -0.81 3.75
CA THR A 152 16.09 -0.41 3.96
C THR A 152 17.11 -1.31 3.26
N ASP A 153 16.66 -2.32 2.50
CA ASP A 153 17.50 -3.40 1.96
C ASP A 153 18.38 -4.01 3.08
N TYR A 154 17.73 -4.46 4.16
CA TYR A 154 18.34 -5.01 5.36
C TYR A 154 19.36 -4.08 6.03
N GLY A 155 19.04 -2.78 6.09
CA GLY A 155 19.89 -1.75 6.69
C GLY A 155 21.01 -1.23 5.79
N ARG A 156 21.06 -1.62 4.50
CA ARG A 156 22.02 -1.06 3.55
C ARG A 156 21.77 0.41 3.27
N TYR A 157 20.51 0.84 3.26
CA TYR A 157 20.12 2.23 3.01
C TYR A 157 19.18 2.72 4.11
N PRO A 158 19.42 3.92 4.68
CA PRO A 158 18.49 4.51 5.63
C PRO A 158 17.18 4.89 4.94
N LEU A 159 16.06 4.74 5.66
CA LEU A 159 14.75 5.13 5.15
C LEU A 159 14.51 6.63 5.33
N ASN A 160 15.28 7.43 4.57
CA ASN A 160 15.11 8.87 4.50
C ASN A 160 14.05 9.26 3.46
N LEU A 161 13.72 10.55 3.37
CA LEU A 161 12.70 11.05 2.45
C LEU A 161 12.94 10.63 0.97
N PRO A 162 14.16 10.80 0.39
CA PRO A 162 14.42 10.30 -0.97
C PRO A 162 14.20 8.79 -1.14
N GLY A 163 14.58 7.97 -0.16
CA GLY A 163 14.33 6.53 -0.16
C GLY A 163 12.84 6.22 -0.11
N TYR A 164 12.10 6.93 0.75
CA TYR A 164 10.65 6.81 0.87
C TYR A 164 9.93 7.21 -0.43
N GLU A 165 10.34 8.29 -1.10
CA GLU A 165 9.81 8.70 -2.41
C GLU A 165 10.01 7.62 -3.49
N GLN A 166 11.16 6.92 -3.49
CA GLN A 166 11.41 5.81 -4.41
C GLN A 166 10.52 4.60 -4.12
N ILE A 167 10.32 4.28 -2.84
CA ILE A 167 9.43 3.21 -2.41
C ILE A 167 7.98 3.55 -2.81
N PHE A 168 7.57 4.82 -2.67
CA PHE A 168 6.29 5.33 -3.14
C PHE A 168 6.12 5.23 -4.65
N ALA A 169 7.16 5.59 -5.41
CA ALA A 169 7.20 5.38 -6.85
C ALA A 169 7.03 3.89 -7.21
N ASN A 170 7.69 3.00 -6.46
CA ASN A 170 7.56 1.56 -6.63
C ASN A 170 6.13 1.07 -6.33
N PHE A 171 5.47 1.62 -5.31
CA PHE A 171 4.06 1.32 -5.04
C PHE A 171 3.16 1.72 -6.21
N LEU A 172 3.32 2.91 -6.78
CA LEU A 172 2.47 3.37 -7.89
C LEU A 172 2.79 2.64 -9.21
N LEU A 173 4.06 2.63 -9.61
CA LEU A 173 4.49 2.19 -10.94
C LEU A 173 4.86 0.70 -10.99
N GLY A 174 5.18 0.09 -9.86
CA GLY A 174 5.65 -1.30 -9.77
C GLY A 174 4.61 -2.27 -10.31
N LYS A 175 5.04 -3.17 -11.20
CA LYS A 175 4.14 -4.19 -11.78
C LYS A 175 4.18 -5.52 -11.02
N THR A 176 5.06 -5.64 -10.02
CA THR A 176 5.32 -6.87 -9.28
C THR A 176 4.76 -6.80 -7.85
N PRO A 177 4.27 -7.94 -7.31
CA PRO A 177 3.66 -8.00 -5.97
C PRO A 177 4.65 -7.98 -4.81
N TYR A 178 5.93 -8.20 -5.08
CA TYR A 178 6.97 -8.37 -4.05
C TYR A 178 7.86 -7.14 -3.86
N GLY A 179 7.48 -5.99 -4.42
CA GLY A 179 8.24 -4.74 -4.25
C GLY A 179 8.13 -4.17 -2.83
N PRO A 180 9.13 -3.38 -2.37
CA PRO A 180 9.09 -2.73 -1.05
C PRO A 180 7.89 -1.77 -0.89
N GLY A 181 7.35 -1.25 -2.01
CA GLY A 181 6.19 -0.36 -2.01
C GLY A 181 4.92 -0.95 -1.37
N ARG A 182 4.80 -2.28 -1.27
CA ARG A 182 3.64 -2.94 -0.64
C ARG A 182 3.45 -2.57 0.83
N PHE A 183 4.50 -2.08 1.48
CA PHE A 183 4.46 -1.80 2.91
C PHE A 183 4.06 -0.37 3.25
N ILE A 184 3.98 0.56 2.28
CA ILE A 184 3.77 2.01 2.56
C ILE A 184 2.54 2.29 3.42
N PHE A 185 1.47 1.52 3.25
CA PHE A 185 0.23 1.68 4.02
C PHE A 185 -0.08 0.49 4.94
N GLY A 186 0.94 -0.19 5.48
CA GLY A 186 0.72 -1.18 6.55
C GLY A 186 0.42 -2.60 6.10
N CYS A 187 1.08 -3.05 5.03
CA CYS A 187 0.88 -4.34 4.34
C CYS A 187 -0.34 -4.38 3.41
N PHE A 188 -0.10 -3.98 2.17
CA PHE A 188 -0.88 -4.48 1.06
C PHE A 188 -0.52 -5.96 0.81
N GLU A 189 -1.36 -6.88 1.28
CA GLU A 189 -1.29 -8.28 0.86
C GLU A 189 -2.08 -8.48 -0.44
N HIS A 190 -1.39 -8.85 -1.51
CA HIS A 190 -2.05 -9.33 -2.72
C HIS A 190 -2.87 -10.56 -2.36
N SER A 191 -4.21 -10.47 -2.48
CA SER A 191 -5.11 -11.59 -2.25
C SER A 191 -4.89 -12.66 -3.32
N SER A 192 -3.89 -13.52 -3.12
CA SER A 192 -3.55 -14.62 -4.03
C SER A 192 -4.62 -15.73 -4.04
N HIS A 193 -5.77 -15.51 -3.39
CA HIS A 193 -6.78 -16.53 -3.09
C HIS A 193 -7.81 -16.74 -4.22
N GLN A 194 -7.73 -16.00 -5.33
CA GLN A 194 -8.66 -16.18 -6.46
C GLN A 194 -8.06 -16.80 -7.73
N LYS A 195 -6.85 -17.34 -7.69
CA LYS A 195 -6.38 -18.21 -8.77
C LYS A 195 -5.85 -19.51 -8.20
N THR A 196 -6.77 -20.47 -8.08
CA THR A 196 -6.41 -21.88 -8.20
C THR A 196 -5.57 -22.02 -9.47
N PHE A 197 -4.27 -22.23 -9.29
CA PHE A 197 -3.38 -22.55 -10.38
C PHE A 197 -3.81 -23.91 -10.94
N ARG A 198 -4.61 -23.90 -12.00
CA ARG A 198 -4.77 -25.09 -12.85
C ARG A 198 -3.50 -25.17 -13.69
N LEU A 199 -2.57 -26.02 -13.27
CA LEU A 199 -1.58 -26.55 -14.21
C LEU A 199 -2.37 -27.26 -15.31
N ILE A 200 -2.48 -26.64 -16.49
CA ILE A 200 -2.93 -27.35 -17.68
C ILE A 200 -1.78 -28.30 -18.04
N ARG A 201 -1.77 -29.47 -17.41
CA ARG A 201 -1.11 -30.63 -18.01
C ARG A 201 -2.02 -31.06 -19.14
N GLY A 202 -1.44 -31.16 -20.33
CA GLY A 202 -2.13 -31.71 -21.47
C GLY A 202 -2.55 -33.16 -21.22
N THR A 203 -3.55 -33.54 -22.02
CA THR A 203 -4.20 -34.83 -22.20
C THR A 203 -5.31 -35.20 -21.21
N GLU A 204 -6.40 -35.61 -21.83
CA GLU A 204 -7.75 -35.90 -21.35
C GLU A 204 -7.78 -37.02 -20.30
N ASP A 205 -8.87 -37.00 -19.53
CA ASP A 205 -9.34 -38.01 -18.57
C ASP A 205 -8.62 -38.10 -17.22
N ASP A 206 -9.27 -37.48 -16.21
CA ASP A 206 -9.53 -37.98 -14.85
C ASP A 206 -9.63 -36.81 -13.86
N GLU A 207 -10.87 -36.42 -13.52
CA GLU A 207 -11.16 -35.47 -12.44
C GLU A 207 -10.92 -36.11 -11.07
N GLU A 208 -9.70 -35.98 -10.53
CA GLU A 208 -9.48 -36.11 -9.09
C GLU A 208 -9.16 -34.74 -8.47
N GLU A 209 -10.11 -34.21 -7.70
CA GLU A 209 -9.93 -33.02 -6.86
C GLU A 209 -8.85 -33.27 -5.79
N ILE A 210 -7.61 -32.84 -6.04
CA ILE A 210 -6.57 -32.85 -5.01
C ILE A 210 -6.76 -31.63 -4.09
N LYS A 211 -7.41 -31.82 -2.94
CA LYS A 211 -7.51 -30.82 -1.87
C LYS A 211 -6.20 -30.73 -1.08
N VAL A 212 -5.40 -29.71 -1.37
CA VAL A 212 -4.19 -29.41 -0.57
C VAL A 212 -4.59 -28.64 0.69
N LYS A 213 -4.64 -29.32 1.84
CA LYS A 213 -4.68 -28.65 3.16
C LYS A 213 -3.27 -28.18 3.52
N VAL A 214 -3.07 -26.86 3.60
CA VAL A 214 -1.85 -26.30 4.18
C VAL A 214 -2.05 -26.20 5.70
N GLU A 215 -1.56 -27.19 6.44
CA GLU A 215 -1.44 -27.10 7.91
C GLU A 215 -0.27 -26.18 8.29
N LYS A 216 -0.54 -25.16 9.12
CA LYS A 216 0.50 -24.34 9.75
C LYS A 216 1.30 -25.22 10.72
N LYS A 217 2.55 -25.55 10.40
CA LYS A 217 3.52 -26.11 11.38
C LYS A 217 4.51 -25.04 11.82
N GLY A 218 4.57 -24.83 13.14
CA GLY A 218 5.48 -23.92 13.80
C GLY A 218 6.95 -24.26 13.52
N ARG A 219 7.77 -23.21 13.38
CA ARG A 219 9.22 -23.32 13.21
C ARG A 219 9.87 -23.80 14.52
N ARG A 220 10.38 -25.03 14.52
CA ARG A 220 11.52 -25.45 15.34
C ARG A 220 12.39 -26.41 14.53
N GLY A 221 13.66 -26.04 14.38
CA GLY A 221 14.81 -26.95 14.37
C GLY A 221 15.01 -27.87 13.14
N SER A 222 16.12 -27.60 12.44
CA SER A 222 17.10 -28.56 11.90
C SER A 222 16.66 -29.69 10.95
N THR A 223 17.23 -29.63 9.73
CA THR A 223 17.76 -30.76 8.91
C THR A 223 17.01 -32.09 8.94
N GLU A 224 16.34 -32.44 7.84
CA GLU A 224 16.51 -33.75 7.18
C GLU A 224 15.81 -33.79 5.81
N ALA A 225 16.47 -34.42 4.85
CA ALA A 225 16.03 -34.54 3.47
C ALA A 225 14.70 -35.30 3.34
N VAL A 226 13.71 -34.68 2.68
CA VAL A 226 12.42 -35.35 2.39
C VAL A 226 12.60 -36.29 1.19
N ARG A 227 12.72 -37.58 1.49
CA ARG A 227 12.74 -38.68 0.52
C ARG A 227 11.30 -38.97 0.08
N LEU A 228 10.98 -38.69 -1.18
CA LEU A 228 9.69 -39.03 -1.82
C LEU A 228 9.47 -40.56 -1.80
N ARG A 229 8.43 -41.02 -1.11
CA ARG A 229 7.87 -42.37 -1.27
C ARG A 229 6.52 -42.26 -1.96
N LEU A 230 6.48 -42.66 -3.23
CA LEU A 230 5.26 -42.94 -3.96
C LEU A 230 4.67 -44.26 -3.42
N LYS A 231 3.45 -44.21 -2.86
CA LYS A 231 2.60 -45.39 -2.76
C LYS A 231 1.58 -45.30 -3.89
N LYS A 232 1.65 -46.25 -4.83
CA LYS A 232 0.54 -46.54 -5.74
C LYS A 232 -0.56 -47.24 -4.95
N VAL A 233 -1.80 -46.78 -5.09
CA VAL A 233 -2.99 -47.61 -4.87
C VAL A 233 -3.32 -48.25 -6.20
#